data_AF-A0A2V3IKK1-F1
#
_entry.id   AF-A0A2V3IKK1-F1
#
_cell.length_a   1.000
_cell.length_b   1.000
_cell.length_c   1.000
_cell.angle_alpha   90.00
_cell.angle_beta   90.00
_cell.angle_gamma   90.00
#
_symmetry.space_group_name_H-M   'P 1'
#
loop_
_entity.id
_entity.type
_entity.pdbx_description
1 polymer ?
#
loop_
_entity_poly.entity_id
_entity_poly.type
_entity_poly.pdbx_seq_one_letter_code
_entity_poly.pdbx_strand_id
1 'polypeptide(L)'
;MSESEADEPRPALPLPSNSSSPSSQSSDAPPVTAEQYLRRVRRELDALPQTVVAETSPPPPPPPQTRSSLPISRIPPHPTLFPAPDEQWVQRLVEWFSTVQSAVALSRRQRNARNARKLPAVNDATSWKRILNDEKGPLLSIVLALDFLRVLKLFRIIDHELGAMPNFTCPLSEQRRGTASTLADRFLYQRRHQWLFCLMAVLQPPLSRDSAATLRSILQKAAFARHGMTGVDDKRLSHLNVLIAILGTYFGQGDAD
;
A
#
# COMPACT_ATOMS: atom_id res chain seq x y z
N MET A 1 -14.28 25.99 5.99
CA MET A 1 -13.54 27.05 5.28
C MET A 1 -13.12 26.43 3.96
N SER A 2 -13.72 26.88 2.87
CA SER A 2 -13.62 26.23 1.56
C SER A 2 -12.42 26.77 0.81
N GLU A 3 -11.32 26.03 0.81
CA GLU A 3 -10.20 26.23 -0.11
C GLU A 3 -10.55 25.55 -1.44
N SER A 4 -11.17 26.31 -2.35
CA SER A 4 -11.21 25.97 -3.78
C SER A 4 -10.97 27.24 -4.59
N GLU A 5 -9.85 27.90 -4.33
CA GLU A 5 -9.33 28.91 -5.23
C GLU A 5 -8.58 28.15 -6.33
N ALA A 6 -9.36 27.58 -7.25
CA ALA A 6 -8.85 27.01 -8.48
C ALA A 6 -8.16 28.15 -9.26
N ASP A 7 -6.95 27.85 -9.69
CA ASP A 7 -6.00 28.70 -10.39
C ASP A 7 -6.58 29.18 -11.74
N GLU A 8 -7.48 30.17 -11.70
CA GLU A 8 -7.85 30.92 -12.89
C GLU A 8 -6.74 31.92 -13.22
N PRO A 9 -6.24 31.98 -14.47
CA PRO A 9 -5.18 32.90 -14.84
C PRO A 9 -5.66 34.34 -14.68
N ARG A 10 -5.25 34.98 -13.59
CA ARG A 10 -5.57 36.39 -13.33
C ARG A 10 -4.90 37.26 -14.39
N PRO A 11 -5.61 38.23 -15.01
CA PRO A 11 -5.01 39.09 -16.02
C PRO A 11 -3.86 39.89 -15.42
N ALA A 12 -2.65 39.72 -15.97
CA ALA A 12 -1.40 40.28 -15.43
C ALA A 12 -1.36 41.82 -15.38
N LEU A 13 -2.24 42.52 -16.11
CA LEU A 13 -2.33 43.97 -16.14
C LEU A 13 -3.80 44.43 -15.97
N PRO A 14 -4.14 45.16 -14.89
CA PRO A 14 -5.48 45.72 -14.72
C PRO A 14 -5.70 46.86 -15.73
N LEU A 15 -6.85 46.85 -16.42
CA LEU A 15 -7.32 47.99 -17.20
C LEU A 15 -8.51 48.60 -16.45
N PRO A 16 -8.55 49.93 -16.23
CA PRO A 16 -9.69 50.57 -15.59
C PRO A 16 -10.96 50.39 -16.44
N SER A 17 -12.00 49.82 -15.84
CA SER A 17 -13.29 49.53 -16.50
C SER A 17 -14.11 50.80 -16.83
N ASN A 18 -13.72 51.95 -16.29
CA ASN A 18 -14.45 53.21 -16.44
C ASN A 18 -13.57 54.30 -17.07
N SER A 19 -13.59 54.36 -18.40
CA SER A 19 -13.48 55.63 -19.12
C SER A 19 -14.22 55.50 -20.45
N SER A 20 -15.44 56.06 -20.45
CA SER A 20 -16.12 56.68 -21.59
C SER A 20 -15.61 56.28 -22.98
N SER A 21 -16.38 55.45 -23.67
CA SER A 21 -16.25 55.21 -25.11
C SER A 21 -16.10 56.53 -25.87
N PRO A 22 -14.95 56.83 -26.49
CA PRO A 22 -14.92 57.75 -27.60
C PRO A 22 -15.19 56.91 -28.85
N SER A 23 -16.40 57.08 -29.37
CA SER A 23 -16.67 57.17 -30.81
C SER A 23 -15.56 56.67 -31.74
N SER A 24 -15.81 55.52 -32.38
CA SER A 24 -15.46 55.25 -33.79
C SER A 24 -14.12 55.84 -34.26
N GLN A 25 -13.00 55.39 -33.69
CA GLN A 25 -11.69 55.56 -34.34
C GLN A 25 -11.47 54.36 -35.26
N SER A 26 -11.34 54.66 -36.55
CA SER A 26 -11.05 53.74 -37.65
C SER A 26 -10.01 52.68 -37.25
N SER A 27 -10.33 51.41 -37.53
CA SER A 27 -9.60 50.20 -37.14
C SER A 27 -8.15 50.08 -37.64
N ASP A 28 -7.61 51.08 -38.35
CA ASP A 28 -6.36 50.95 -39.13
C ASP A 28 -5.23 51.89 -38.70
N ALA A 29 -5.45 52.75 -37.70
CA ALA A 29 -4.37 53.58 -37.14
C ALA A 29 -3.62 52.85 -36.00
N PRO A 30 -2.29 53.05 -35.84
CA PRO A 30 -1.54 52.48 -34.72
C PRO A 30 -1.98 53.12 -33.38
N PRO A 31 -2.09 52.34 -32.29
CA PRO A 31 -2.51 52.87 -30.99
C PRO A 31 -1.44 53.80 -30.40
N VAL A 32 -1.87 54.95 -29.91
CA VAL A 32 -0.98 56.01 -29.37
C VAL A 32 -0.67 55.79 -27.88
N THR A 33 -1.42 54.90 -27.20
CA THR A 33 -1.28 54.64 -25.76
C THR A 33 -1.31 53.14 -25.45
N ALA A 34 -0.53 52.70 -24.44
CA ALA A 34 -0.44 51.31 -24.02
C ALA A 34 -1.81 50.70 -23.63
N GLU A 35 -2.71 51.47 -23.01
CA GLU A 35 -4.06 51.00 -22.68
C GLU A 35 -4.92 50.73 -23.92
N GLN A 36 -4.81 51.58 -24.96
CA GLN A 36 -5.54 51.38 -26.22
C GLN A 36 -5.05 50.13 -26.93
N TYR A 37 -3.73 49.89 -26.89
CA TYR A 37 -3.11 48.66 -27.38
C TYR A 37 -3.67 47.43 -26.64
N LEU A 38 -3.66 47.41 -25.30
CA LEU A 38 -4.16 46.29 -24.52
C LEU A 38 -5.67 46.03 -24.72
N ARG A 39 -6.49 47.09 -24.89
CA ARG A 39 -7.92 46.94 -25.25
C ARG A 39 -8.11 46.34 -26.64
N ARG A 40 -7.22 46.61 -27.60
CA ARG A 40 -7.25 46.04 -28.95
C ARG A 40 -6.84 44.56 -28.92
N VAL A 41 -5.76 44.24 -28.21
CA VAL A 41 -5.28 42.86 -28.04
C VAL A 41 -6.34 41.98 -27.37
N ARG A 42 -7.03 42.46 -26.32
CA ARG A 42 -8.11 41.69 -25.69
C ARG A 42 -9.24 41.37 -26.67
N ARG A 43 -9.69 42.37 -27.45
CA ARG A 43 -10.72 42.17 -28.49
C ARG A 43 -10.29 41.21 -29.59
N GLU A 44 -9.01 41.23 -29.97
CA GLU A 44 -8.45 40.30 -30.95
C GLU A 44 -8.34 38.88 -30.40
N LEU A 45 -7.90 38.74 -29.14
CA LEU A 45 -7.87 37.46 -28.44
C LEU A 45 -9.27 36.85 -28.26
N ASP A 46 -10.28 37.66 -27.93
CA ASP A 46 -11.68 37.22 -27.82
C ASP A 46 -12.24 36.73 -29.17
N ALA A 47 -11.70 37.24 -30.28
CA ALA A 47 -12.06 36.82 -31.64
C ALA A 47 -11.30 35.56 -32.11
N LEU A 48 -10.25 35.15 -31.40
CA LEU A 48 -9.43 33.99 -31.74
C LEU A 48 -9.85 32.75 -30.94
N PRO A 49 -9.75 31.54 -31.52
CA PRO A 49 -10.02 30.31 -30.80
C PRO A 49 -8.99 30.08 -29.69
N GLN A 50 -9.47 29.80 -28.47
CA GLN A 50 -8.63 29.62 -27.27
C GLN A 50 -7.63 28.46 -27.37
N THR A 51 -7.97 27.43 -28.15
CA THR A 51 -7.09 26.29 -28.44
C THR A 51 -7.17 25.97 -29.92
N VAL A 52 -6.02 25.96 -30.60
CA VAL A 52 -5.90 25.48 -31.98
C VAL A 52 -5.16 24.15 -31.92
N VAL A 53 -5.83 23.08 -32.35
CA VAL A 53 -5.17 21.78 -32.55
C VAL A 53 -4.70 21.74 -34.00
N ALA A 54 -3.39 21.77 -34.21
CA ALA A 54 -2.82 21.54 -35.52
C ALA A 54 -2.79 20.03 -35.79
N GLU A 55 -3.44 19.60 -36.88
CA GLU A 55 -3.27 18.24 -37.39
C GLU A 55 -1.85 18.12 -37.96
N THR A 56 -0.94 17.59 -37.15
CA THR A 56 0.36 17.13 -37.64
C THR A 56 0.18 15.74 -38.24
N SER A 57 0.85 15.47 -39.38
CA SER A 57 0.96 14.11 -39.92
C SER A 57 1.34 13.17 -38.77
N PRO A 58 0.65 12.01 -38.61
CA PRO A 58 0.84 11.16 -37.46
C PRO A 58 2.33 10.79 -37.34
N PRO A 59 2.99 11.08 -36.20
CA PRO A 59 4.34 10.62 -35.99
C PRO A 59 4.38 9.09 -36.05
N PRO A 60 5.51 8.48 -36.46
CA PRO A 60 5.65 7.03 -36.43
C PRO A 60 5.30 6.50 -35.04
N PRO A 61 4.69 5.31 -34.93
CA PRO A 61 4.23 4.79 -33.65
C PRO A 61 5.41 4.80 -32.66
N PRO A 62 5.21 5.29 -31.43
CA PRO A 62 6.25 5.25 -30.43
C PRO A 62 6.68 3.79 -30.24
N PRO A 63 7.98 3.53 -29.97
CA PRO A 63 8.40 2.19 -29.60
C PRO A 63 7.53 1.69 -28.43
N PRO A 64 7.24 0.39 -28.35
CA PRO A 64 6.36 -0.14 -27.31
C PRO A 64 6.84 0.35 -25.95
N GLN A 65 6.04 1.19 -25.30
CA GLN A 65 6.38 1.73 -24.00
C GLN A 65 6.50 0.56 -23.03
N THR A 66 7.71 0.28 -22.59
CA THR A 66 7.94 -0.63 -21.47
C THR A 66 7.18 -0.03 -20.28
N ARG A 67 6.09 -0.67 -19.86
CA ARG A 67 5.36 -0.27 -18.64
C ARG A 67 6.38 -0.06 -17.53
N SER A 68 6.54 1.19 -17.07
CA SER A 68 7.43 1.51 -15.95
C SER A 68 6.93 0.89 -14.64
N SER A 69 5.65 0.51 -14.57
CA SER A 69 5.10 -0.28 -13.49
C SER A 69 5.45 -1.76 -13.70
N LEU A 70 6.40 -2.27 -12.93
CA LEU A 70 6.48 -3.72 -12.68
C LEU A 70 5.10 -4.19 -12.21
N PRO A 71 4.53 -5.25 -12.79
CA PRO A 71 3.24 -5.76 -12.33
C PRO A 71 3.37 -6.14 -10.86
N ILE A 72 2.55 -5.51 -10.01
CA ILE A 72 2.36 -5.96 -8.63
C ILE A 72 1.89 -7.41 -8.75
N SER A 73 2.66 -8.35 -8.18
CA SER A 73 2.28 -9.77 -8.15
C SER A 73 0.85 -9.86 -7.64
N ARG A 74 -0.07 -10.34 -8.48
CA ARG A 74 -1.43 -10.61 -8.03
C ARG A 74 -1.37 -11.77 -7.05
N ILE A 75 -2.20 -11.73 -6.01
CA ILE A 75 -2.33 -12.88 -5.13
C ILE A 75 -2.79 -14.03 -6.02
N PRO A 76 -2.07 -15.18 -6.05
CA PRO A 76 -2.47 -16.29 -6.90
C PRO A 76 -3.90 -16.68 -6.53
N PRO A 77 -4.80 -16.89 -7.52
CA PRO A 77 -6.15 -17.33 -7.24
C PRO A 77 -6.10 -18.60 -6.39
N HIS A 78 -7.07 -18.72 -5.48
CA HIS A 78 -7.16 -19.83 -4.54
C HIS A 78 -6.91 -21.17 -5.27
N PRO A 79 -6.07 -22.07 -4.72
CA PRO A 79 -5.89 -23.40 -5.28
C PRO A 79 -7.25 -24.08 -5.43
N THR A 80 -7.56 -24.54 -6.64
CA THR A 80 -8.79 -25.26 -7.00
C THR A 80 -8.98 -26.59 -6.26
N LEU A 81 -7.99 -27.00 -5.45
CA LEU A 81 -7.95 -28.30 -4.79
C LEU A 81 -8.51 -28.30 -3.36
N PHE A 82 -8.63 -27.14 -2.68
CA PHE A 82 -9.18 -27.05 -1.32
C PHE A 82 -10.09 -25.84 -1.13
N PRO A 83 -11.23 -25.98 -0.40
CA PRO A 83 -12.12 -24.88 -0.15
C PRO A 83 -11.38 -23.71 0.52
N ALA A 84 -11.63 -22.50 0.02
CA ALA A 84 -11.39 -21.30 0.81
C ALA A 84 -12.12 -21.45 2.17
N PRO A 85 -11.57 -20.93 3.28
CA PRO A 85 -12.31 -20.91 4.52
C PRO A 85 -13.66 -20.22 4.29
N ASP A 86 -14.70 -20.78 4.91
CA ASP A 86 -16.06 -20.24 4.84
C ASP A 86 -16.10 -18.75 5.19
N GLU A 87 -16.90 -17.98 4.47
CA GLU A 87 -16.98 -16.53 4.64
C GLU A 87 -17.42 -16.16 6.06
N GLN A 88 -18.38 -16.91 6.62
CA GLN A 88 -18.83 -16.68 7.99
C GLN A 88 -17.73 -16.98 9.01
N TRP A 89 -16.89 -17.98 8.75
CA TRP A 89 -15.71 -18.24 9.59
C TRP A 89 -14.73 -17.07 9.53
N VAL A 90 -14.47 -16.52 8.34
CA VAL A 90 -13.59 -15.35 8.18
C VAL A 90 -14.14 -14.15 8.94
N GLN A 91 -15.43 -13.86 8.82
CA GLN A 91 -16.07 -12.75 9.53
C GLN A 91 -15.95 -12.91 11.06
N ARG A 92 -16.27 -14.09 11.61
CA ARG A 92 -16.10 -14.38 13.04
C ARG A 92 -14.65 -14.23 13.50
N LEU A 93 -13.69 -14.68 12.70
CA LEU A 93 -12.27 -14.54 13.01
C LEU A 93 -11.86 -13.06 13.08
N VAL A 94 -12.30 -12.26 12.11
CA VAL A 94 -12.01 -10.82 12.03
C VAL A 94 -12.60 -10.07 13.23
N GLU A 95 -13.84 -10.39 13.60
CA GLU A 95 -14.50 -9.83 14.77
C GLU A 95 -13.74 -10.19 16.06
N TRP A 96 -13.41 -11.47 16.24
CA TRP A 96 -12.60 -11.93 17.37
C TRP A 96 -11.23 -11.25 17.41
N PHE A 97 -10.58 -11.11 16.25
CA PHE A 97 -9.28 -10.45 16.15
C PHE A 97 -9.35 -8.97 16.55
N SER A 98 -10.43 -8.25 16.21
CA SER A 98 -10.64 -6.87 16.65
C SER A 98 -10.75 -6.75 18.17
N THR A 99 -11.34 -7.75 18.83
CA THR A 99 -11.42 -7.84 20.29
C THR A 99 -10.04 -8.05 20.90
N VAL A 100 -9.23 -8.95 20.32
CA VAL A 100 -7.83 -9.18 20.74
C VAL A 100 -7.02 -7.90 20.62
N GLN A 101 -7.11 -7.21 19.48
CA GLN A 101 -6.36 -5.97 19.24
C GLN A 101 -6.77 -4.88 20.25
N SER A 102 -8.06 -4.77 20.57
CA SER A 102 -8.58 -3.86 21.58
C SER A 102 -8.05 -4.19 22.98
N ALA A 103 -8.02 -5.47 23.36
CA ALA A 103 -7.46 -5.93 24.63
C ALA A 103 -5.94 -5.66 24.74
N VAL A 104 -5.19 -5.85 23.65
CA VAL A 104 -3.77 -5.50 23.57
C VAL A 104 -3.58 -3.98 23.73
N ALA A 105 -4.40 -3.16 23.07
CA ALA A 105 -4.34 -1.71 23.18
C ALA A 105 -4.60 -1.22 24.61
N LEU A 106 -5.61 -1.78 25.29
CA LEU A 106 -5.92 -1.48 26.69
C LEU A 106 -4.77 -1.88 27.62
N SER A 107 -4.22 -3.07 27.42
CA SER A 107 -3.10 -3.60 28.21
C SER A 107 -1.82 -2.76 28.02
N ARG A 108 -1.59 -2.17 26.85
CA ARG A 108 -0.48 -1.22 26.61
C ARG A 108 -0.66 0.08 27.38
N ARG A 109 -1.91 0.60 27.47
CA ARG A 109 -2.22 1.83 28.23
C ARG A 109 -2.00 1.64 29.73
N GLN A 110 -2.37 0.48 30.27
CA GLN A 110 -2.21 0.16 31.69
C GLN A 110 -0.77 -0.20 32.09
N ARG A 111 0.15 -0.34 31.13
CA ARG A 111 1.52 -0.75 31.41
C ARG A 111 2.31 0.39 32.05
N ASN A 112 2.68 0.23 33.31
CA ASN A 112 3.57 1.14 34.02
C ASN A 112 4.97 1.19 33.36
N ALA A 113 5.47 2.40 33.10
CA ALA A 113 6.81 2.65 32.54
C ALA A 113 7.95 2.01 33.37
N ARG A 114 7.72 1.79 34.67
CA ARG A 114 8.67 1.11 35.59
C ARG A 114 8.97 -0.34 35.20
N ASN A 115 8.05 -1.00 34.47
CA ASN A 115 8.22 -2.38 33.98
C ASN A 115 8.54 -2.42 32.47
N ALA A 116 9.08 -1.34 31.91
CA ALA A 116 9.55 -1.32 30.52
C ALA A 116 10.72 -2.31 30.38
N ARG A 117 10.48 -3.43 29.69
CA ARG A 117 11.58 -4.33 29.30
C ARG A 117 12.53 -3.52 28.42
N LYS A 118 13.84 -3.61 28.70
CA LYS A 118 14.86 -3.10 27.80
C LYS A 118 14.83 -3.94 26.53
N LEU A 119 14.19 -3.41 25.49
CA LEU A 119 14.21 -4.01 24.16
C LEU A 119 15.48 -3.60 23.42
N PRO A 120 15.97 -4.44 22.47
CA PRO A 120 17.08 -4.07 21.62
C PRO A 120 16.81 -2.78 20.83
N ALA A 121 17.90 -2.17 20.36
CA ALA A 121 17.82 -1.07 19.41
C ALA A 121 17.17 -1.54 18.09
N VAL A 122 16.48 -0.64 17.39
CA VAL A 122 15.79 -0.97 16.12
C VAL A 122 16.75 -1.49 15.05
N ASN A 123 18.00 -1.01 15.06
CA ASN A 123 19.02 -1.39 14.08
C ASN A 123 19.74 -2.70 14.42
N ASP A 124 19.54 -3.26 15.61
CA ASP A 124 20.22 -4.48 16.06
C ASP A 124 19.51 -5.74 15.53
N ALA A 125 19.74 -6.03 14.24
CA ALA A 125 19.10 -7.14 13.55
C ALA A 125 19.42 -8.52 14.16
N THR A 126 20.62 -8.72 14.72
CA THR A 126 21.03 -10.01 15.28
C THR A 126 20.30 -10.30 16.59
N SER A 127 20.15 -9.30 17.47
CA SER A 127 19.35 -9.45 18.68
C SER A 127 17.87 -9.70 18.39
N TRP A 128 17.30 -9.04 17.38
CA TRP A 128 15.92 -9.29 16.97
C TRP A 128 15.71 -10.69 16.41
N LYS A 129 16.64 -11.19 15.59
CA LYS A 129 16.60 -12.59 15.11
C LYS A 129 16.64 -13.58 16.27
N ARG A 130 17.50 -13.35 17.26
CA ARG A 130 17.56 -14.20 18.46
C ARG A 130 16.25 -14.20 19.26
N ILE A 131 15.57 -13.05 19.37
CA ILE A 131 14.26 -12.96 20.03
C ILE A 131 13.17 -13.67 19.23
N LEU A 132 13.15 -13.50 17.90
CA LEU A 132 12.19 -14.18 17.02
C LEU A 132 12.35 -15.70 17.08
N ASN A 133 13.59 -16.17 17.23
CA ASN A 133 13.97 -17.57 17.23
C ASN A 133 13.90 -18.21 18.63
N ASP A 134 13.47 -17.48 19.67
CA ASP A 134 13.37 -17.97 21.05
C ASP A 134 12.30 -19.08 21.15
N GLU A 135 12.62 -20.16 21.86
CA GLU A 135 11.75 -21.33 22.02
C GLU A 135 10.43 -20.99 22.72
N LYS A 136 10.48 -19.98 23.59
CA LYS A 136 9.35 -19.49 24.39
C LYS A 136 8.29 -18.75 23.56
N GLY A 137 8.61 -18.38 22.31
CA GLY A 137 7.70 -17.67 21.42
C GLY A 137 7.46 -16.20 21.83
N PRO A 138 6.44 -15.54 21.27
CA PRO A 138 6.14 -14.14 21.56
C PRO A 138 5.56 -13.96 22.97
N LEU A 139 6.40 -13.63 23.95
CA LEU A 139 5.91 -13.27 25.29
C LEU A 139 5.09 -11.97 25.21
N LEU A 140 3.93 -11.95 25.85
CA LEU A 140 3.06 -10.76 25.96
C LEU A 140 3.83 -9.54 26.50
N SER A 141 4.74 -9.75 27.44
CA SER A 141 5.60 -8.69 27.99
C SER A 141 6.54 -8.06 26.96
N ILE A 142 6.94 -8.78 25.91
CA ILE A 142 7.72 -8.25 24.78
C ILE A 142 6.78 -7.53 23.83
N VAL A 143 5.69 -8.20 23.43
CA VAL A 143 4.68 -7.68 22.48
C VAL A 143 4.12 -6.33 22.93
N LEU A 144 3.75 -6.21 24.20
CA LEU A 144 3.24 -4.95 24.77
C LEU A 144 4.30 -3.84 24.86
N ALA A 145 5.59 -4.18 24.85
CA ALA A 145 6.69 -3.22 24.89
C ALA A 145 7.12 -2.74 23.49
N LEU A 146 6.66 -3.39 22.42
CA LEU A 146 6.99 -2.99 21.05
C LEU A 146 6.31 -1.66 20.72
N ASP A 147 7.05 -0.78 20.04
CA ASP A 147 6.54 0.39 19.34
C ASP A 147 6.38 0.10 17.85
N PHE A 148 5.74 1.02 17.13
CA PHE A 148 5.42 0.86 15.72
C PHE A 148 6.66 0.57 14.86
N LEU A 149 7.77 1.28 15.10
CA LEU A 149 9.00 1.11 14.31
C LEU A 149 9.63 -0.28 14.51
N ARG A 150 9.63 -0.81 15.75
CA ARG A 150 10.12 -2.17 16.02
C ARG A 150 9.20 -3.22 15.39
N VAL A 151 7.88 -3.01 15.42
CA VAL A 151 6.92 -3.90 14.74
C VAL A 151 7.21 -3.98 13.24
N LEU A 152 7.37 -2.83 12.58
CA LEU A 152 7.69 -2.76 11.16
C LEU A 152 9.04 -3.43 10.83
N LYS A 153 10.05 -3.21 11.67
CA LYS A 153 11.36 -3.87 11.54
C LYS A 153 11.24 -5.38 11.64
N LEU A 154 10.45 -5.89 12.59
CA LEU A 154 10.22 -7.33 12.76
C LEU A 154 9.47 -7.92 11.57
N PHE A 155 8.45 -7.25 11.03
CA PHE A 155 7.79 -7.67 9.80
C PHE A 155 8.79 -7.79 8.64
N ARG A 156 9.69 -6.81 8.47
CA ARG A 156 10.73 -6.85 7.43
C ARG A 156 11.73 -7.97 7.62
N ILE A 157 12.15 -8.23 8.86
CA ILE A 157 13.05 -9.36 9.16
C ILE A 157 12.35 -10.67 8.79
N ILE A 158 11.09 -10.85 9.18
CA ILE A 158 10.32 -12.05 8.83
C ILE A 158 10.14 -12.16 7.31
N ASP A 159 9.79 -11.07 6.63
CA ASP A 159 9.62 -11.05 5.18
C ASP A 159 10.91 -11.43 4.44
N HIS A 160 12.06 -10.90 4.87
CA HIS A 160 13.37 -11.25 4.33
C HIS A 160 13.73 -12.73 4.58
N GLU A 161 13.43 -13.24 5.78
CA GLU A 161 13.68 -14.65 6.15
C GLU A 161 12.78 -15.65 5.43
N LEU A 162 11.58 -15.23 5.02
CA LEU A 162 10.73 -16.03 4.13
C LEU A 162 11.36 -16.17 2.73
N GLY A 163 12.24 -15.24 2.35
CA GLY A 163 12.99 -15.23 1.09
C GLY A 163 12.33 -14.38 0.01
N ALA A 164 13.03 -14.20 -1.12
CA ALA A 164 12.45 -13.57 -2.29
C ALA A 164 11.31 -14.43 -2.86
N MET A 165 10.26 -13.77 -3.38
CA MET A 165 9.20 -14.48 -4.08
C MET A 165 9.79 -15.25 -5.27
N PRO A 166 9.47 -16.54 -5.46
CA PRO A 166 9.77 -17.20 -6.71
C PRO A 166 8.96 -16.51 -7.81
N ASN A 167 9.61 -16.13 -8.92
CA ASN A 167 8.95 -15.46 -10.04
C ASN A 167 7.73 -16.29 -10.50
N PHE A 168 6.53 -15.71 -10.41
CA PHE A 168 5.27 -16.36 -10.80
C PHE A 168 5.21 -16.76 -12.28
N THR A 169 6.16 -16.29 -13.10
CA THR A 169 6.26 -16.55 -14.53
C THR A 169 6.71 -17.97 -14.87
N CYS A 170 7.18 -18.77 -13.90
CA CYS A 170 7.59 -20.15 -14.16
C CYS A 170 6.37 -21.10 -14.07
N PRO A 171 6.07 -21.93 -15.08
CA PRO A 171 4.88 -22.80 -15.11
C PRO A 171 4.78 -23.75 -13.91
N LEU A 172 3.58 -24.23 -13.62
CA LEU A 172 3.21 -25.16 -12.54
C LEU A 172 3.95 -26.51 -12.66
N SER A 173 5.25 -26.53 -12.34
CA SER A 173 6.06 -27.75 -12.24
C SER A 173 6.16 -28.24 -10.79
N GLU A 174 6.62 -29.48 -10.58
CA GLU A 174 6.89 -30.06 -9.26
C GLU A 174 7.78 -29.17 -8.37
N GLN A 175 8.66 -28.37 -9.00
CA GLN A 175 9.48 -27.36 -8.35
C GLN A 175 8.65 -26.31 -7.59
N ARG A 176 7.46 -25.95 -8.10
CA ARG A 176 6.54 -25.02 -7.43
C ARG A 176 5.96 -25.64 -6.16
N ARG A 177 5.70 -26.96 -6.16
CA ARG A 177 5.17 -27.68 -4.99
C ARG A 177 6.23 -27.84 -3.91
N GLY A 178 7.46 -28.18 -4.28
CA GLY A 178 8.59 -28.25 -3.36
C GLY A 178 8.91 -26.90 -2.71
N THR A 179 8.92 -25.82 -3.50
CA THR A 179 9.14 -24.46 -2.99
C THR A 179 8.00 -23.99 -2.09
N ALA A 180 6.74 -24.27 -2.42
CA ALA A 180 5.59 -23.92 -1.59
C ALA A 180 5.58 -24.67 -0.24
N SER A 181 5.91 -25.96 -0.23
CA SER A 181 6.06 -26.74 1.02
C SER A 181 7.18 -26.18 1.90
N THR A 182 8.36 -25.91 1.29
CA THR A 182 9.50 -25.29 2.00
C THR A 182 9.13 -23.91 2.58
N LEU A 183 8.30 -23.15 1.87
CA LEU A 183 7.86 -21.83 2.31
C LEU A 183 6.81 -21.92 3.43
N ALA A 184 5.89 -22.88 3.37
CA ALA A 184 4.98 -23.21 4.47
C ALA A 184 5.75 -23.63 5.74
N ASP A 185 6.80 -24.43 5.59
CA ASP A 185 7.72 -24.76 6.68
C ASP A 185 8.36 -23.52 7.27
N ARG A 186 8.82 -22.57 6.45
CA ARG A 186 9.41 -21.31 6.93
C ARG A 186 8.43 -20.40 7.67
N PHE A 187 7.12 -20.46 7.38
CA PHE A 187 6.10 -19.72 8.13
C PHE A 187 5.88 -20.28 9.54
N LEU A 188 6.20 -21.56 9.74
CA LEU A 188 5.93 -22.26 10.99
C LEU A 188 7.20 -22.53 11.78
N TYR A 189 8.35 -22.47 11.11
CA TYR A 189 9.67 -22.48 11.71
C TYR A 189 9.74 -21.50 12.87
N GLN A 190 10.16 -22.00 14.03
CA GLN A 190 10.32 -21.22 15.26
C GLN A 190 9.10 -20.35 15.60
N ARG A 191 7.89 -20.87 15.39
CA ARG A 191 6.63 -20.20 15.76
C ARG A 191 6.43 -18.83 15.07
N ARG A 192 6.98 -18.63 13.88
CA ARG A 192 6.84 -17.38 13.11
C ARG A 192 5.38 -16.95 12.89
N HIS A 193 4.47 -17.89 12.66
CA HIS A 193 3.03 -17.63 12.61
C HIS A 193 2.48 -16.93 13.86
N GLN A 194 2.97 -17.30 15.06
CA GLN A 194 2.57 -16.67 16.32
C GLN A 194 3.13 -15.24 16.41
N TRP A 195 4.39 -15.05 16.03
CA TRP A 195 5.00 -13.72 15.96
C TRP A 195 4.24 -12.81 14.98
N LEU A 196 3.95 -13.29 13.77
CA LEU A 196 3.15 -12.53 12.79
C LEU A 196 1.78 -12.16 13.36
N PHE A 197 1.09 -13.11 14.00
CA PHE A 197 -0.20 -12.85 14.65
C PHE A 197 -0.09 -11.78 15.74
N CYS A 198 0.88 -11.89 16.65
CA CYS A 198 1.10 -10.91 17.71
C CYS A 198 1.50 -9.54 17.18
N LEU A 199 2.34 -9.47 16.14
CA LEU A 199 2.74 -8.22 15.51
C LEU A 199 1.57 -7.53 14.83
N MET A 200 0.70 -8.29 14.16
CA MET A 200 -0.56 -7.80 13.61
C MET A 200 -1.50 -7.29 14.70
N ALA A 201 -1.58 -7.97 15.85
CA ALA A 201 -2.41 -7.53 16.97
C ALA A 201 -1.90 -6.22 17.63
N VAL A 202 -0.62 -5.89 17.48
CA VAL A 202 -0.06 -4.60 17.94
C VAL A 202 -0.20 -3.51 16.88
N LEU A 203 -0.24 -3.88 15.59
CA LEU A 203 -0.38 -2.96 14.48
C LEU A 203 -1.80 -2.41 14.42
N GLN A 204 -1.97 -1.12 14.69
CA GLN A 204 -3.26 -0.43 14.57
C GLN A 204 -3.35 0.33 13.24
N PRO A 205 -4.53 0.33 12.57
CA PRO A 205 -4.77 1.21 11.43
C PRO A 205 -4.84 2.68 11.86
N PRO A 206 -4.53 3.65 10.96
CA PRO A 206 -4.23 3.49 9.53
C PRO A 206 -2.81 3.00 9.22
N LEU A 207 -2.67 2.17 8.18
CA LEU A 207 -1.39 1.60 7.77
C LEU A 207 -0.59 2.59 6.92
N SER A 208 0.72 2.69 7.17
CA SER A 208 1.62 3.39 6.27
C SER A 208 1.81 2.58 4.97
N ARG A 209 2.05 3.26 3.85
CA ARG A 209 2.30 2.61 2.55
C ARG A 209 3.39 1.53 2.63
N ASP A 210 4.41 1.77 3.43
CA ASP A 210 5.54 0.84 3.63
C ASP A 210 5.13 -0.42 4.42
N SER A 211 4.32 -0.24 5.47
CA SER A 211 3.76 -1.36 6.24
C SER A 211 2.80 -2.19 5.39
N ALA A 212 1.94 -1.55 4.59
CA ALA A 212 1.03 -2.22 3.67
C ALA A 212 1.80 -3.05 2.62
N ALA A 213 2.84 -2.48 2.00
CA ALA A 213 3.69 -3.20 1.04
C ALA A 213 4.35 -4.45 1.64
N THR A 214 4.85 -4.35 2.88
CA THR A 214 5.47 -5.48 3.59
C THR A 214 4.44 -6.57 3.92
N LEU A 215 3.27 -6.18 4.44
CA LEU A 215 2.18 -7.12 4.73
C LEU A 215 1.66 -7.81 3.47
N ARG A 216 1.57 -7.08 2.36
CA ARG A 216 1.15 -7.62 1.07
C ARG A 216 2.16 -8.62 0.50
N SER A 217 3.47 -8.36 0.62
CA SER A 217 4.51 -9.34 0.30
C SER A 217 4.35 -10.62 1.12
N ILE A 218 4.13 -10.50 2.44
CA ILE A 218 3.89 -11.65 3.33
C ILE A 218 2.61 -12.40 2.94
N LEU A 219 1.53 -11.69 2.61
CA LEU A 219 0.26 -12.26 2.16
C LEU A 219 0.43 -13.07 0.87
N GLN A 220 1.14 -12.53 -0.12
CA GLN A 220 1.44 -13.23 -1.37
C GLN A 220 2.26 -14.51 -1.13
N LYS A 221 3.27 -14.43 -0.25
CA LYS A 221 4.05 -15.59 0.20
C LYS A 221 3.16 -16.64 0.85
N ALA A 222 2.26 -16.23 1.75
CA ALA A 222 1.35 -17.13 2.44
C ALA A 222 0.35 -17.80 1.48
N ALA A 223 -0.21 -17.04 0.54
CA ALA A 223 -1.10 -17.55 -0.50
C ALA A 223 -0.38 -18.55 -1.43
N PHE A 224 0.88 -18.25 -1.81
CA PHE A 224 1.70 -19.17 -2.60
C PHE A 224 2.00 -20.47 -1.85
N ALA A 225 2.40 -20.38 -0.58
CA ALA A 225 2.59 -21.56 0.28
C ALA A 225 1.32 -22.40 0.35
N ARG A 226 0.17 -21.76 0.61
CA ARG A 226 -1.14 -22.42 0.63
C ARG A 226 -1.46 -23.12 -0.69
N HIS A 227 -1.17 -22.49 -1.83
CA HIS A 227 -1.47 -23.05 -3.15
C HIS A 227 -0.74 -24.36 -3.44
N GLY A 228 0.47 -24.55 -2.89
CA GLY A 228 1.21 -25.79 -3.06
C GLY A 228 0.86 -26.90 -2.06
N MET A 229 -0.07 -26.68 -1.12
CA MET A 229 -0.44 -27.68 -0.13
C MET A 229 -1.55 -28.59 -0.66
N THR A 230 -1.40 -29.90 -0.46
CA THR A 230 -2.34 -30.94 -0.92
C THR A 230 -3.00 -31.74 0.21
N GLY A 231 -2.65 -31.50 1.47
CA GLY A 231 -3.21 -32.22 2.62
C GLY A 231 -4.25 -31.38 3.36
N VAL A 232 -5.47 -31.92 3.55
CA VAL A 232 -6.58 -31.27 4.28
C VAL A 232 -6.27 -31.14 5.77
N ASP A 233 -5.63 -32.15 6.37
CA ASP A 233 -5.37 -32.23 7.82
C ASP A 233 -4.03 -31.62 8.22
N ASP A 234 -3.39 -30.86 7.34
CA ASP A 234 -2.13 -30.25 7.67
C ASP A 234 -2.36 -29.03 8.58
N LYS A 235 -1.84 -29.10 9.81
CA LYS A 235 -1.82 -27.96 10.75
C LYS A 235 -1.26 -26.70 10.09
N ARG A 236 -0.35 -26.85 9.12
CA ARG A 236 0.23 -25.72 8.40
C ARG A 236 -0.83 -24.91 7.64
N LEU A 237 -1.82 -25.58 7.07
CA LEU A 237 -2.90 -24.98 6.30
C LEU A 237 -3.78 -24.09 7.18
N SER A 238 -4.14 -24.53 8.39
CA SER A 238 -4.98 -23.73 9.29
C SER A 238 -4.30 -22.43 9.72
N HIS A 239 -3.00 -22.46 10.05
CA HIS A 239 -2.23 -21.26 10.39
C HIS A 239 -2.14 -20.29 9.20
N LEU A 240 -1.87 -20.80 7.99
CA LEU A 240 -1.83 -19.98 6.78
C LEU A 240 -3.20 -19.35 6.48
N ASN A 241 -4.30 -20.08 6.68
CA ASN A 241 -5.65 -19.57 6.47
C ASN A 241 -5.98 -18.41 7.42
N VAL A 242 -5.59 -18.52 8.70
CA VAL A 242 -5.76 -17.44 9.68
C VAL A 242 -4.95 -16.20 9.28
N LEU A 243 -3.69 -16.37 8.86
CA LEU A 243 -2.85 -15.25 8.43
C LEU A 243 -3.41 -14.58 7.17
N ILE A 244 -3.81 -15.36 6.16
CA ILE A 244 -4.39 -14.86 4.91
C ILE A 244 -5.69 -14.11 5.19
N ALA A 245 -6.56 -14.65 6.04
CA ALA A 245 -7.81 -13.99 6.42
C ALA A 245 -7.52 -12.63 7.08
N ILE A 246 -6.69 -12.57 8.12
CA ILE A 246 -6.41 -11.31 8.83
C ILE A 246 -5.72 -10.29 7.91
N LEU A 247 -4.70 -10.69 7.15
CA LEU A 247 -4.00 -9.80 6.23
C LEU A 247 -4.92 -9.33 5.07
N GLY A 248 -5.74 -10.24 4.56
CA GLY A 248 -6.62 -10.02 3.43
C GLY A 248 -7.80 -9.12 3.78
N THR A 249 -8.61 -9.55 4.76
CA THR A 249 -9.90 -8.92 5.07
C THR A 249 -9.81 -7.85 6.16
N TYR A 250 -9.06 -8.08 7.24
CA TYR A 250 -8.96 -7.09 8.32
C TYR A 250 -8.05 -5.90 7.95
N PHE A 251 -6.90 -6.16 7.33
CA PHE A 251 -5.99 -5.09 6.87
C PHE A 251 -6.24 -4.63 5.42
N GLY A 252 -7.21 -5.23 4.72
CA GLY A 252 -7.57 -4.88 3.34
C GLY A 252 -6.43 -5.05 2.34
N GLN A 253 -5.46 -5.95 2.60
CA GLN A 253 -4.34 -6.20 1.67
C GLN A 253 -4.65 -7.26 0.61
N GLY A 254 -5.79 -7.96 0.77
CA GLY A 254 -6.37 -8.80 -0.27
C GLY A 254 -6.76 -7.92 -1.44
N ASP A 255 -6.48 -8.37 -2.66
CA ASP A 255 -6.76 -7.61 -3.87
C ASP A 255 -8.20 -7.06 -3.83
N ALA A 256 -8.32 -5.73 -3.79
CA ALA A 256 -9.52 -5.05 -4.21
C ALA A 256 -9.74 -5.41 -5.69
N ASP A 257 -10.94 -5.89 -6.00
CA ASP A 257 -11.40 -6.18 -7.36
C ASP A 257 -11.00 -5.08 -8.37
#